data_AF-A0A4P6ZGE0-F1
#
_entry.id   AF-A0A4P6ZGE0-F1
#
_cell.length_a   1.000
_cell.length_b   1.000
_cell.length_c   1.000
_cell.angle_alpha   90.00
_cell.angle_beta   90.00
_cell.angle_gamma   90.00
#
_symmetry.space_group_name_H-M   'P 1'
#
loop_
_entity.id
_entity.type
_entity.pdbx_description
1 polymer ?
#
loop_
_entity_poly.entity_id
_entity_poly.type
_entity_poly.pdbx_seq_one_letter_code
_entity_poly.pdbx_strand_id
1 'polypeptide(L)'
;MMKRTILFFILFMFSLHEAQTHRFIYELHFKGDSTKNKMDSIKVILEVGKEEVKFYDMEFLRIDSIRKNKNENWTTNSTSQQLMKRKKGSNTHQNYRDNLFDY
;
A
#
# COMPACT_ATOMS: atom_id res chain seq x y z
N MET A 1 -32.59 -3.17 34.33
CA MET A 1 -32.78 -2.74 32.92
C MET A 1 -31.50 -2.12 32.32
N MET A 2 -30.80 -1.21 33.02
CA MET A 2 -29.57 -0.53 32.54
C MET A 2 -28.38 -1.43 32.18
N LYS A 3 -28.17 -2.57 32.85
CA LYS A 3 -27.03 -3.46 32.55
C LYS A 3 -27.13 -4.10 31.16
N ARG A 4 -28.35 -4.39 30.68
CA ARG A 4 -28.59 -4.98 29.35
C ARG A 4 -28.40 -3.97 28.23
N THR A 5 -28.81 -2.72 28.44
CA THR A 5 -28.56 -1.64 27.48
C THR A 5 -27.08 -1.28 27.38
N ILE A 6 -26.34 -1.27 28.50
CA ILE A 6 -24.88 -1.05 28.48
C ILE A 6 -24.17 -2.17 27.70
N LEU A 7 -24.54 -3.44 27.95
CA LEU A 7 -23.99 -4.57 27.21
C LEU A 7 -24.26 -4.48 25.70
N PHE A 8 -25.47 -4.07 25.33
CA PHE A 8 -25.85 -3.88 23.93
C PHE A 8 -25.02 -2.77 23.26
N PHE A 9 -24.80 -1.65 23.96
CA PHE A 9 -23.95 -0.56 23.48
C PHE A 9 -22.50 -1.01 23.29
N ILE A 10 -21.95 -1.79 24.23
CA ILE A 10 -20.59 -2.32 24.12
C ILE A 10 -20.46 -3.23 22.90
N LEU A 11 -21.40 -4.17 22.70
CA LEU A 11 -21.40 -5.06 21.54
C LEU A 11 -21.57 -4.31 20.22
N PHE A 12 -22.38 -3.26 20.19
CA PHE A 12 -22.58 -2.41 19.01
C PHE A 12 -21.32 -1.60 18.64
N MET A 13 -20.51 -1.18 19.62
CA MET A 13 -19.27 -0.45 19.32
C MET A 13 -18.22 -1.33 18.63
N PHE A 14 -18.16 -2.64 18.95
CA PHE A 14 -17.23 -3.56 18.31
C PHE A 14 -17.59 -3.89 16.85
N SER A 15 -18.86 -3.80 16.46
CA SER A 15 -19.28 -4.08 15.07
C SER A 15 -18.92 -2.95 14.09
N LEU A 16 -18.53 -1.77 14.59
CA LEU A 16 -18.15 -0.63 13.76
C LEU A 16 -16.68 -0.64 13.31
N HIS A 17 -15.87 -1.61 13.74
CA HIS A 17 -14.41 -1.56 13.60
C HIS A 17 -13.82 -2.05 12.25
N GLU A 18 -14.66 -2.41 11.28
CA GLU A 18 -14.30 -3.16 10.05
C GLU A 18 -13.73 -2.31 8.87
N ALA A 19 -13.03 -1.21 9.13
CA ALA A 19 -12.54 -0.32 8.06
C ALA A 19 -11.05 0.09 8.16
N GLN A 20 -10.27 -0.52 9.04
CA GLN A 20 -8.86 -0.14 9.20
C GLN A 20 -8.01 -0.62 8.03
N THR A 21 -7.36 0.32 7.35
CA THR A 21 -6.31 0.02 6.37
C THR A 21 -5.00 -0.20 7.10
N HIS A 22 -4.42 -1.38 6.93
CA HIS A 22 -3.15 -1.75 7.54
C HIS A 22 -2.02 -1.54 6.53
N ARG A 23 -0.94 -0.86 6.94
CA ARG A 23 0.25 -0.68 6.10
C ARG A 23 1.44 -1.35 6.76
N PHE A 24 2.03 -2.29 6.04
CA PHE A 24 3.29 -2.93 6.41
C PHE A 24 4.38 -2.34 5.53
N ILE A 25 5.43 -1.83 6.16
CA ILE A 25 6.60 -1.27 5.48
C ILE A 25 7.68 -2.34 5.48
N TYR A 26 8.14 -2.72 4.30
CA TYR A 26 9.22 -3.69 4.12
C TYR A 26 10.44 -3.01 3.51
N GLU A 27 11.61 -3.54 3.81
CA GLU A 27 12.83 -3.26 3.06
C GLU A 27 13.05 -4.40 2.06
N LEU A 28 13.01 -4.07 0.77
CA LEU A 28 13.23 -4.99 -0.34
C LEU A 28 14.70 -4.89 -0.77
N HIS A 29 15.45 -5.98 -0.61
CA HIS A 29 16.80 -6.10 -1.13
C HIS A 29 16.77 -6.81 -2.50
N PHE A 30 17.42 -6.21 -3.50
CA PHE A 30 17.43 -6.76 -4.86
C PHE A 30 18.76 -6.45 -5.57
N LYS A 31 18.99 -7.16 -6.69
CA LYS A 31 20.06 -6.84 -7.64
C LYS A 31 19.41 -6.48 -8.96
N GLY A 32 19.48 -5.21 -9.35
CA GLY A 32 19.02 -4.77 -10.68
C GLY A 32 19.87 -5.36 -11.82
N ASP A 33 21.12 -5.71 -11.52
CA ASP A 33 22.04 -6.39 -12.42
C ASP A 33 22.63 -7.61 -11.69
N SER A 34 22.50 -8.79 -12.31
CA SER A 34 23.03 -10.04 -11.78
C SER A 34 24.54 -10.02 -11.51
N THR A 35 25.29 -9.19 -12.24
CA THR A 35 26.75 -9.05 -12.12
C THR A 35 27.19 -8.11 -10.99
N LYS A 36 26.26 -7.34 -10.39
CA LYS A 36 26.59 -6.46 -9.27
C LYS A 36 26.99 -7.26 -8.03
N ASN A 37 28.10 -6.84 -7.43
CA ASN A 37 28.59 -7.38 -6.15
C ASN A 37 27.76 -6.90 -4.94
N LYS A 38 27.14 -5.72 -5.02
CA LYS A 38 26.32 -5.14 -3.94
C LYS A 38 24.83 -5.27 -4.27
N MET A 39 24.01 -5.53 -3.25
CA MET A 39 22.56 -5.45 -3.34
C MET A 39 22.12 -4.00 -3.12
N ASP A 40 21.12 -3.58 -3.90
CA ASP A 40 20.40 -2.33 -3.68
C ASP A 40 19.23 -2.63 -2.72
N SER A 41 18.77 -1.65 -1.94
CA SER A 41 17.57 -1.78 -1.11
C SER A 41 16.63 -0.58 -1.24
N ILE A 42 15.33 -0.86 -1.19
CA ILE A 42 14.27 0.16 -1.22
C ILE A 42 13.17 -0.18 -0.22
N LYS A 43 12.44 0.84 0.23
CA LYS A 43 11.24 0.64 1.06
C LYS A 43 10.00 0.47 0.18
N VAL A 44 9.24 -0.58 0.46
CA VAL A 44 7.98 -0.90 -0.20
C VAL A 44 6.87 -1.04 0.85
N ILE A 45 5.63 -0.82 0.42
CA ILE A 45 4.45 -0.84 1.28
C ILE A 45 3.51 -1.93 0.79
N LEU A 46 3.13 -2.82 1.71
CA LEU A 46 1.94 -3.65 1.56
C LEU A 46 0.79 -2.97 2.30
N GLU A 47 -0.17 -2.45 1.54
CA GLU A 47 -1.37 -1.83 2.07
C GLU A 47 -2.54 -2.81 1.96
N VAL A 48 -3.05 -3.27 3.11
CA VAL A 48 -4.20 -4.16 3.23
C VAL A 48 -5.41 -3.31 3.63
N GLY A 49 -6.20 -2.93 2.64
CA GLY A 49 -7.48 -2.24 2.82
C GLY A 49 -8.64 -3.20 3.00
N LYS A 50 -9.84 -2.62 3.10
CA LYS A 50 -11.10 -3.38 3.23
C LYS A 50 -11.39 -4.20 1.96
N GLU A 51 -11.32 -3.55 0.80
CA GLU A 51 -11.70 -4.13 -0.50
C GLU A 51 -10.49 -4.57 -1.34
N GLU A 52 -9.34 -3.96 -1.10
CA GLU A 52 -8.17 -4.08 -1.97
C GLU A 52 -6.88 -4.22 -1.16
N VAL A 53 -5.94 -4.96 -1.74
CA VAL A 53 -4.55 -5.07 -1.30
C VAL A 53 -3.69 -4.42 -2.36
N LYS A 54 -2.80 -3.51 -1.96
CA LYS A 54 -1.85 -2.85 -2.85
C LYS A 54 -0.43 -3.14 -2.40
N PHE A 55 0.48 -3.23 -3.36
CA PHE A 55 1.91 -3.29 -3.11
C PHE A 55 2.60 -2.28 -4.02
N TYR A 56 3.37 -1.36 -3.41
CA TYR A 56 3.92 -0.20 -4.10
C TYR A 56 5.14 0.36 -3.36
N ASP A 57 6.00 1.07 -4.09
CA ASP A 57 7.17 1.75 -3.54
C ASP A 57 6.76 2.86 -2.56
N MET A 58 7.48 3.01 -1.45
CA MET A 58 7.18 4.03 -0.42
C MET A 58 7.14 5.46 -0.99
N GLU A 59 7.87 5.70 -2.07
CA GLU A 59 7.89 6.97 -2.78
C GLU A 59 6.52 7.41 -3.31
N PHE A 60 5.65 6.48 -3.73
CA PHE A 60 4.28 6.81 -4.13
C PHE A 60 3.48 7.40 -2.96
N LEU A 61 3.66 6.91 -1.73
CA LEU A 61 3.00 7.48 -0.55
C LEU A 61 3.50 8.89 -0.26
N ARG A 62 4.81 9.11 -0.38
CA ARG A 62 5.44 10.42 -0.18
C ARG A 62 4.88 11.44 -1.18
N ILE A 63 4.85 11.06 -2.46
CA ILE A 63 4.37 11.91 -3.55
C ILE A 63 2.86 12.19 -3.40
N ASP A 64 2.04 11.20 -3.08
CA ASP A 64 0.60 11.40 -2.82
C ASP A 64 0.36 12.42 -1.68
N SER A 65 1.14 12.33 -0.60
CA SER A 65 1.08 13.31 0.49
C SER A 65 1.45 14.73 0.03
N ILE A 66 2.49 14.88 -0.78
CA ILE A 66 2.91 16.20 -1.29
C ILE A 66 1.86 16.78 -2.23
N ARG A 67 1.31 15.97 -3.15
CA ARG A 67 0.25 16.40 -4.08
C ARG A 67 -0.95 16.97 -3.31
N LYS A 68 -1.42 16.24 -2.29
CA LYS A 68 -2.56 16.64 -1.45
C LYS A 68 -2.29 17.96 -0.70
N ASN A 69 -1.06 18.15 -0.23
CA ASN A 69 -0.70 19.33 0.55
C ASN A 69 -0.42 20.57 -0.31
N LYS A 70 0.11 20.40 -1.53
CA LYS A 70 0.55 21.51 -2.40
C LYS A 70 -0.37 21.80 -3.58
N ASN A 71 -1.35 20.93 -3.85
CA ASN A 71 -2.21 21.01 -5.04
C ASN A 71 -1.41 21.01 -6.36
N GLU A 72 -0.30 20.27 -6.39
CA GLU A 72 0.60 20.13 -7.55
C GLU A 72 0.54 18.70 -8.11
N ASN A 73 0.81 18.53 -9.42
CA ASN A 73 0.67 17.25 -10.14
C ASN A 73 1.98 16.44 -10.23
N TRP A 74 2.64 16.17 -9.10
CA TRP A 74 3.96 15.50 -9.08
C TRP A 74 3.88 14.00 -9.35
N THR A 75 4.44 13.43 -10.41
CA THR A 75 4.46 11.97 -10.62
C THR A 75 5.76 11.34 -10.14
N THR A 76 5.75 10.02 -9.95
CA THR A 76 6.94 9.20 -9.72
C THR A 76 6.77 7.85 -10.40
N ASN A 77 7.89 7.17 -10.62
CA ASN A 77 7.94 5.83 -11.17
C ASN A 77 8.33 4.83 -10.07
N SER A 78 7.90 3.58 -10.23
CA SER A 78 8.28 2.44 -9.42
C SER A 78 9.73 2.06 -9.71
N THR A 79 10.54 2.06 -8.65
CA THR A 79 11.89 1.50 -8.63
C THR A 79 11.86 -0.01 -8.48
N SER A 80 10.89 -0.54 -7.72
CA SER A 80 10.72 -1.99 -7.53
C SER A 80 10.23 -2.73 -8.77
N GLN A 81 9.53 -2.02 -9.68
CA GLN A 81 8.74 -2.59 -10.77
C GLN A 81 7.67 -3.60 -10.32
N GLN A 82 7.32 -3.59 -9.02
CA GLN A 82 6.34 -4.49 -8.42
C GLN A 82 5.06 -3.75 -8.04
N LEU A 83 4.67 -2.74 -8.81
CA LEU A 83 3.43 -2.01 -8.56
C LEU A 83 2.22 -2.89 -8.88
N MET A 84 1.46 -3.27 -7.85
CA MET A 84 0.30 -4.16 -8.02
C MET A 84 -0.89 -3.78 -7.14
N LYS A 85 -2.08 -4.13 -7.64
CA LYS A 85 -3.36 -3.99 -6.95
C LYS A 85 -4.16 -5.28 -7.10
N ARG A 86 -4.72 -5.78 -6.00
CA ARG A 86 -5.51 -7.01 -5.97
C ARG A 86 -6.80 -6.80 -5.17
N LYS A 87 -7.94 -7.27 -5.70
CA LYS A 87 -9.19 -7.31 -4.93
C LYS A 87 -9.09 -8.37 -3.83
N LYS A 88 -9.53 -8.06 -2.61
CA LYS A 88 -9.52 -9.00 -1.48
C LYS A 88 -10.42 -10.20 -1.81
N GLY A 89 -9.94 -11.41 -1.50
CA GLY A 89 -10.63 -12.66 -1.82
C GLY A 89 -10.59 -13.06 -3.31
N SER A 90 -9.82 -12.34 -4.15
CA SER A 90 -9.59 -12.70 -5.55
C SER A 90 -8.19 -13.25 -5.77
N ASN A 91 -8.07 -14.13 -6.76
CA ASN A 91 -6.78 -14.60 -7.28
C ASN A 91 -6.30 -13.76 -8.48
N THR A 92 -7.10 -12.79 -8.93
CA THR A 92 -6.76 -11.89 -10.03
C THR A 92 -6.14 -10.61 -9.50
N HIS A 93 -5.01 -10.20 -10.07
CA HIS A 93 -4.32 -8.96 -9.74
C HIS A 93 -4.11 -8.10 -11.00
N GLN A 94 -4.01 -6.79 -10.80
CA GLN A 94 -3.61 -5.81 -11.79
C GLN A 94 -2.19 -5.39 -11.49
N ASN A 95 -1.29 -5.57 -12.45
CA ASN A 95 0.08 -5.08 -12.38
C ASN A 95 0.20 -3.82 -13.21
N TYR A 96 0.98 -2.87 -12.73
CA TYR A 96 1.28 -1.63 -13.42
C TYR A 96 2.76 -1.64 -13.77
N ARG A 97 3.08 -1.15 -14.97
CA ARG A 97 4.44 -0.90 -15.40
C ARG A 97 4.52 0.53 -15.87
N ASP A 98 5.52 1.23 -15.39
CA ASP A 98 5.82 2.55 -15.92
C ASP A 98 6.51 2.36 -17.26
N ASN A 99 6.12 3.13 -18.26
CA ASN A 99 6.89 3.26 -19.47
C ASN A 99 8.10 4.11 -19.10
N LEU A 100 9.20 3.47 -18.69
CA LEU A 100 10.50 4.14 -18.78
C LEU A 100 10.66 4.51 -20.26
N PHE A 101 10.71 5.81 -20.55
CA PHE A 101 11.22 6.23 -21.85
C PHE A 101 12.67 5.72 -21.91
N ASP A 102 12.90 4.70 -22.75
CA ASP A 102 14.24 4.37 -23.23
C ASP A 102 14.80 5.65 -23.87
N TYR A 103 15.79 6.26 -23.21
CA TYR A 103 16.68 7.23 -23.80
C TYR A 103 18.04 6.57 -24.00
#